data_AF-A0A5B1BH86-F1
#
_entry.id   AF-A0A5B1BH86-F1
#
_cell.length_a   1.000
_cell.length_b   1.000
_cell.length_c   1.000
_cell.angle_alpha   90.00
_cell.angle_beta   90.00
_cell.angle_gamma   90.00
#
_symmetry.space_group_name_H-M   'P 1'
#
loop_
_entity.id
_entity.type
_entity.pdbx_description
1 polymer ?
#
loop_
_entity_poly.entity_id
_entity_poly.type
_entity_poly.pdbx_seq_one_letter_code
_entity_poly.pdbx_strand_id
1 'polypeptide(L)'
;MILEFENDRATIEFTPEEGITAESYTMNVYATDKTNGGEKKHVFTSREYPLVEGVNNWYIIIDYAFYNEAAKRAFFKGNDTSGQGRQAQSGSDPSVYKTLPTILEFSFFVVINGEENEVADILEVHFIRYMPRLLNILGHTNGEKLQRIWFTEGNNVDVKDVDPKIDILSWDWIMKESEQAQKEFTDLNTRVQNKLNAWTDNATKDNVRKEIRKMVVNGLVTLPTSNNSTVSFGVMGKNIVTYNNQLMPDFEKYYSISKPFGGEGVGVVTDIGFHYLTDGLDDFIASLANFNYHVLATGELFTSGNSITVHVKQLGFYIKDKWDFIDKDATEASQPLGFWKIVDPNTIEAKRTAVVRNQYYRVVNKTYRDYRDAHNMGYNYFLYSTIHTESVDIEFQL
;
A
#
# COMPACT_ATOMS: atom_id res chain seq x y z
N MET A 1 -25.48 -11.01 5.07
CA MET A 1 -24.68 -10.33 6.12
C MET A 1 -23.61 -9.48 5.45
N ILE A 2 -23.32 -8.27 5.95
CA ILE A 2 -22.23 -7.42 5.46
C ILE A 2 -21.40 -6.99 6.68
N LEU A 3 -20.08 -7.08 6.57
CA LEU A 3 -19.13 -6.52 7.54
C LEU A 3 -18.70 -5.14 7.06
N GLU A 4 -19.16 -4.11 7.76
CA GLU A 4 -18.89 -2.72 7.41
C GLU A 4 -17.42 -2.37 7.69
N PHE A 5 -16.73 -1.77 6.70
CA PHE A 5 -15.29 -1.58 6.74
C PHE A 5 -14.81 -0.71 7.92
N GLU A 6 -15.48 0.41 8.18
CA GLU A 6 -15.02 1.43 9.14
C GLU A 6 -15.35 1.11 10.61
N ASN A 7 -16.40 0.33 10.88
CA ASN A 7 -16.86 0.06 12.24
C ASN A 7 -16.74 -1.41 12.64
N ASP A 8 -16.27 -2.28 11.74
CA ASP A 8 -16.10 -3.71 11.97
C ASP A 8 -17.39 -4.42 12.42
N ARG A 9 -18.55 -3.85 12.08
CA ARG A 9 -19.85 -4.35 12.52
C ARG A 9 -20.41 -5.37 11.55
N ALA A 10 -20.74 -6.55 12.06
CA ALA A 10 -21.58 -7.53 11.39
C ALA A 10 -22.97 -7.53 12.04
N THR A 11 -24.02 -7.39 11.23
CA THR A 11 -25.42 -7.43 11.68
C THR A 11 -26.08 -8.73 11.21
N ILE A 12 -26.78 -9.38 12.13
CA ILE A 12 -27.45 -10.67 11.97
C ILE A 12 -28.93 -10.45 12.26
N GLU A 13 -29.76 -10.84 11.30
CA GLU A 13 -31.21 -10.80 11.41
C GLU A 13 -31.74 -12.23 11.43
N PHE A 14 -32.68 -12.52 12.32
CA PHE A 14 -33.35 -13.81 12.36
C PHE A 14 -34.78 -13.68 12.88
N THR A 15 -35.62 -14.67 12.58
CA THR A 15 -36.99 -14.75 13.08
C THR A 15 -37.15 -16.08 13.81
N PRO A 16 -37.58 -16.07 15.09
CA PRO A 16 -37.85 -17.31 15.82
C PRO A 16 -39.03 -18.06 15.17
N GLU A 17 -39.05 -19.38 15.34
CA GLU A 17 -40.20 -20.19 14.91
C GLU A 17 -41.49 -19.77 15.64
N GLU A 18 -42.62 -19.91 14.96
CA GLU A 18 -43.93 -19.62 15.55
C GLU A 18 -44.17 -20.48 16.80
N GLY A 19 -44.68 -19.86 17.86
CA GLY A 19 -45.03 -20.57 19.11
C GLY A 19 -43.89 -20.75 20.11
N ILE A 20 -42.70 -20.19 19.86
CA ILE A 20 -41.64 -20.09 20.87
C ILE A 20 -42.14 -19.27 22.08
N THR A 21 -42.01 -19.84 23.28
CA THR A 21 -42.37 -19.19 24.55
C THR A 21 -41.18 -18.58 25.30
N ALA A 22 -39.98 -18.63 24.71
CA ALA A 22 -38.78 -18.07 25.33
C ALA A 22 -38.84 -16.54 25.35
N GLU A 23 -38.33 -15.94 26.43
CA GLU A 23 -38.29 -14.47 26.57
C GLU A 23 -36.94 -13.88 26.14
N SER A 24 -35.91 -14.71 25.98
CA SER A 24 -34.56 -14.29 25.64
C SER A 24 -33.82 -15.29 24.74
N TYR A 25 -32.74 -14.82 24.14
CA TYR A 25 -31.79 -15.62 23.38
C TYR A 25 -30.35 -15.21 23.66
N THR A 26 -29.40 -16.09 23.36
CA THR A 26 -27.98 -15.75 23.21
C THR A 26 -27.49 -16.07 21.80
N MET A 27 -26.35 -15.49 21.42
CA MET A 27 -25.70 -15.74 20.15
C MET A 27 -24.36 -16.41 20.39
N ASN A 28 -24.19 -17.61 19.84
CA ASN A 28 -22.91 -18.29 19.75
C ASN A 28 -22.27 -18.00 18.39
N VAL A 29 -20.97 -17.72 18.41
CA VAL A 29 -20.17 -17.46 17.23
C VAL A 29 -19.05 -18.47 17.18
N TYR A 30 -18.89 -19.05 16.00
CA TYR A 30 -17.82 -19.98 15.70
C TYR A 30 -16.93 -19.44 14.60
N ALA A 31 -15.64 -19.77 14.64
CA ALA A 31 -14.67 -19.43 13.61
C ALA A 31 -14.00 -20.70 13.07
N THR A 32 -13.73 -20.68 11.77
CA THR A 32 -13.00 -21.72 11.04
C THR A 32 -11.84 -21.10 10.27
N ASP A 33 -10.65 -21.72 10.30
CA ASP A 33 -9.55 -21.35 9.42
C ASP A 33 -9.84 -21.83 7.99
N LYS A 34 -10.23 -20.92 7.11
CA LYS A 34 -10.51 -21.20 5.70
C LYS A 34 -9.30 -21.74 4.96
N THR A 35 -8.10 -21.29 5.34
CA THR A 35 -6.83 -21.61 4.64
C THR A 35 -6.49 -23.09 4.72
N ASN A 36 -6.87 -23.75 5.82
CA ASN A 36 -6.53 -25.16 6.08
C ASN A 36 -7.76 -26.07 6.24
N GLY A 37 -8.99 -25.55 6.02
CA GLY A 37 -10.22 -26.30 6.31
C GLY A 37 -10.28 -26.74 7.77
N GLY A 38 -9.94 -25.81 8.68
CA GLY A 38 -9.83 -26.07 10.12
C GLY A 38 -11.13 -26.58 10.74
N GLU A 39 -11.04 -27.06 11.99
CA GLU A 39 -12.24 -27.43 12.74
C GLU A 39 -13.00 -26.16 13.16
N LYS A 40 -14.33 -26.20 13.09
CA LYS A 40 -15.19 -25.13 13.62
C LYS A 40 -14.96 -24.96 15.13
N LYS A 41 -14.52 -23.79 15.58
CA LYS A 41 -14.23 -23.51 17.00
C LYS A 41 -15.15 -22.44 17.56
N HIS A 42 -15.70 -22.68 18.75
CA HIS A 42 -16.47 -21.69 19.47
C HIS A 42 -15.57 -20.53 19.94
N VAL A 43 -15.89 -19.30 19.54
CA VAL A 43 -15.07 -18.12 19.84
C VAL A 43 -15.78 -17.11 20.74
N PHE A 44 -17.11 -17.10 20.77
CA PHE A 44 -17.85 -16.10 21.54
C PHE A 44 -19.29 -16.53 21.83
N THR A 45 -19.77 -16.24 23.04
CA THR A 45 -21.19 -16.28 23.41
C THR A 45 -21.59 -14.89 23.84
N SER A 46 -22.68 -14.36 23.29
CA SER A 46 -23.22 -13.08 23.70
C SER A 46 -23.85 -13.15 25.09
N ARG A 47 -24.06 -11.98 25.72
CA ARG A 47 -25.05 -11.89 26.80
C ARG A 47 -26.45 -12.24 26.27
N GLU A 48 -27.39 -12.44 27.18
CA GLU A 48 -28.80 -12.60 26.83
C GLU A 48 -29.40 -11.31 26.27
N TYR A 49 -30.24 -11.46 25.25
CA TYR A 49 -31.03 -10.40 24.63
C TYR A 49 -32.51 -10.75 24.69
N PRO A 50 -33.41 -9.77 24.87
CA PRO A 50 -34.85 -10.01 24.78
C PRO A 50 -35.22 -10.55 23.40
N LEU A 51 -36.03 -11.60 23.37
CA LEU A 51 -36.59 -12.16 22.15
C LEU A 51 -37.91 -11.46 21.82
N VAL A 52 -38.09 -11.05 20.57
CA VAL A 52 -39.38 -10.55 20.06
C VAL A 52 -39.99 -11.53 19.07
N GLU A 53 -41.32 -11.53 18.95
CA GLU A 53 -42.10 -12.44 18.08
C GLU A 53 -41.83 -12.25 16.57
N GLY A 54 -41.12 -11.18 16.18
CA GLY A 54 -40.78 -10.86 14.79
C GLY A 54 -39.29 -10.94 14.49
N VAL A 55 -38.83 -10.03 13.62
CA VAL A 55 -37.40 -9.94 13.26
C VAL A 55 -36.60 -9.45 14.45
N ASN A 56 -35.66 -10.29 14.88
CA ASN A 56 -34.66 -9.96 15.89
C ASN A 56 -33.38 -9.54 15.19
N ASN A 57 -32.75 -8.50 15.72
CA ASN A 57 -31.51 -7.94 15.19
C ASN A 57 -30.42 -8.05 16.25
N TRP A 58 -29.31 -8.66 15.88
CA TRP A 58 -28.12 -8.71 16.70
C TRP A 58 -26.91 -8.21 15.91
N TYR A 59 -25.90 -7.69 16.61
CA TYR A 59 -24.65 -7.32 15.97
C TYR A 59 -23.45 -7.68 16.82
N ILE A 60 -22.33 -7.88 16.14
CA ILE A 60 -21.01 -8.06 16.75
C ILE A 60 -20.00 -7.13 16.07
N ILE A 61 -19.04 -6.65 16.87
CA ILE A 61 -17.87 -5.95 16.37
C ILE A 61 -16.74 -6.97 16.22
N ILE A 62 -16.38 -7.27 14.98
CA ILE A 62 -15.27 -8.16 14.61
C ILE A 62 -14.08 -7.27 14.30
N ASP A 63 -13.55 -6.59 15.31
CA ASP A 63 -12.33 -5.79 15.16
C ASP A 63 -11.08 -6.68 15.09
N TYR A 64 -9.92 -6.08 14.84
CA TYR A 64 -8.65 -6.80 14.74
C TYR A 64 -8.28 -7.55 16.03
N ALA A 65 -8.71 -7.09 17.21
CA ALA A 65 -8.42 -7.73 18.48
C ALA A 65 -9.29 -8.98 18.67
N PHE A 66 -10.59 -8.87 18.41
CA PHE A 66 -11.51 -10.02 18.39
C PHE A 66 -11.09 -11.04 17.34
N TYR A 67 -10.79 -10.59 16.12
CA TYR A 67 -10.29 -11.45 15.04
C TYR A 67 -9.03 -12.19 15.50
N ASN A 68 -8.11 -11.52 16.19
CA ASN A 68 -6.86 -12.13 16.65
C ASN A 68 -7.09 -13.25 17.67
N GLU A 69 -7.99 -13.05 18.61
CA GLU A 69 -8.34 -14.08 19.59
C GLU A 69 -9.09 -15.25 18.93
N ALA A 70 -10.00 -14.97 17.98
CA ALA A 70 -10.66 -15.99 17.19
C ALA A 70 -9.65 -16.81 16.36
N ALA A 71 -8.68 -16.14 15.72
CA ALA A 71 -7.64 -16.77 14.91
C ALA A 71 -6.77 -17.72 15.73
N LYS A 72 -6.32 -17.29 16.92
CA LYS A 72 -5.57 -18.15 17.84
C LYS A 72 -6.38 -19.40 18.22
N ARG A 73 -7.66 -19.25 18.55
CA ARG A 73 -8.54 -20.37 18.91
C ARG A 73 -8.79 -21.33 17.74
N ALA A 74 -9.04 -20.81 16.55
CA ALA A 74 -9.24 -21.61 15.34
C ALA A 74 -7.96 -22.35 14.91
N PHE A 75 -6.79 -21.76 15.18
CA PHE A 75 -5.50 -22.28 14.76
C PHE A 75 -4.95 -23.40 15.65
N PHE A 76 -5.07 -23.30 16.98
CA PHE A 76 -4.53 -24.30 17.91
C PHE A 76 -5.50 -25.49 18.09
N LYS A 77 -4.97 -26.72 18.01
CA LYS A 77 -5.75 -27.93 18.33
C LYS A 77 -5.89 -28.07 19.85
N GLY A 78 -7.13 -28.05 20.36
CA GLY A 78 -7.44 -28.20 21.79
C GLY A 78 -7.50 -26.86 22.55
N ASN A 79 -7.56 -26.90 23.88
CA ASN A 79 -7.67 -25.71 24.73
C ASN A 79 -6.34 -24.97 24.96
N ASP A 80 -5.27 -25.30 24.23
CA ASP A 80 -3.97 -24.67 24.40
C ASP A 80 -3.91 -23.33 23.65
N THR A 81 -4.30 -22.26 24.34
CA THR A 81 -4.21 -20.87 23.86
C THR A 81 -2.87 -20.21 24.23
N SER A 82 -1.97 -20.92 24.91
CA SER A 82 -0.78 -20.33 25.54
C SER A 82 0.27 -19.84 24.54
N GLY A 83 0.13 -20.16 23.25
CA GLY A 83 1.13 -19.83 22.23
C GLY A 83 2.49 -20.50 22.47
N GLN A 84 2.64 -21.31 23.53
CA GLN A 84 3.83 -22.08 23.87
C GLN A 84 3.81 -23.48 23.24
N GLY A 85 3.27 -23.58 22.03
CA GLY A 85 3.39 -24.80 21.23
C GLY A 85 4.87 -25.08 20.96
N ARG A 86 5.45 -26.03 21.73
CA ARG A 86 6.74 -26.70 21.57
C ARG A 86 7.80 -25.91 20.78
N GLN A 87 8.77 -25.31 21.48
CA GLN A 87 10.06 -24.99 20.87
C GLN A 87 10.58 -26.25 20.15
N ALA A 88 10.77 -26.19 18.84
CA ALA A 88 11.30 -27.33 18.11
C ALA A 88 12.76 -27.55 18.54
N GLN A 89 13.11 -28.81 18.80
CA GLN A 89 14.49 -29.23 18.78
C GLN A 89 15.10 -28.86 17.42
N SER A 90 16.34 -28.35 17.45
CA SER A 90 17.07 -27.98 16.25
C SER A 90 17.13 -29.16 15.27
N GLY A 91 16.66 -28.95 14.04
CA GLY A 91 16.75 -29.94 12.96
C GLY A 91 15.46 -30.25 12.19
N SER A 92 14.31 -29.66 12.54
CA SER A 92 13.09 -29.79 11.72
C SER A 92 13.01 -28.72 10.63
N ASP A 93 12.48 -29.12 9.46
CA ASP A 93 12.31 -28.32 8.26
C ASP A 93 11.65 -26.95 8.55
N PRO A 94 12.25 -25.80 8.15
CA PRO A 94 11.68 -24.46 8.35
C PRO A 94 10.32 -24.22 7.65
N SER A 95 9.82 -25.18 6.87
CA SER A 95 8.44 -25.23 6.35
C SER A 95 7.37 -25.55 7.41
N VAL A 96 7.78 -26.00 8.61
CA VAL A 96 6.87 -26.55 9.65
C VAL A 96 6.25 -25.50 10.58
N TYR A 97 6.72 -24.25 10.57
CA TYR A 97 6.11 -23.18 11.38
C TYR A 97 4.95 -22.51 10.64
N LYS A 98 3.72 -22.89 11.00
CA LYS A 98 2.48 -22.29 10.49
C LYS A 98 2.26 -20.89 11.10
N THR A 99 1.82 -19.94 10.28
CA THR A 99 1.33 -18.62 10.72
C THR A 99 -0.14 -18.64 11.10
N LEU A 100 -0.57 -17.64 11.87
CA LEU A 100 -2.00 -17.43 12.14
C LEU A 100 -2.77 -17.26 10.82
N PRO A 101 -4.04 -17.71 10.77
CA PRO A 101 -4.84 -17.69 9.57
C PRO A 101 -5.18 -16.26 9.14
N THR A 102 -4.95 -15.96 7.87
CA THR A 102 -5.25 -14.64 7.29
C THR A 102 -6.69 -14.52 6.80
N ILE A 103 -7.45 -15.62 6.80
CA ILE A 103 -8.88 -15.65 6.47
C ILE A 103 -9.60 -16.55 7.48
N LEU A 104 -10.64 -16.01 8.12
CA LEU A 104 -11.54 -16.74 8.98
C LEU A 104 -12.96 -16.74 8.41
N GLU A 105 -13.64 -17.87 8.55
CA GLU A 105 -15.06 -18.00 8.28
C GLU A 105 -15.81 -18.02 9.62
N PHE A 106 -16.70 -17.06 9.81
CA PHE A 106 -17.55 -16.95 10.99
C PHE A 106 -18.94 -17.49 10.72
N SER A 107 -19.44 -18.34 11.61
CA SER A 107 -20.83 -18.84 11.60
C SER A 107 -21.53 -18.48 12.90
N PHE A 108 -22.84 -18.20 12.80
CA PHE A 108 -23.62 -17.57 13.85
C PHE A 108 -24.82 -18.41 14.19
N PHE A 109 -24.95 -18.72 15.47
CA PHE A 109 -26.01 -19.58 15.97
C PHE A 109 -26.79 -18.85 17.06
N VAL A 110 -28.11 -18.83 16.93
CA VAL A 110 -29.00 -18.39 18.00
C VAL A 110 -29.22 -19.55 18.95
N VAL A 111 -29.22 -19.28 20.25
CA VAL A 111 -29.59 -20.25 21.28
C VAL A 111 -30.87 -19.80 21.97
N ILE A 112 -31.93 -20.59 21.83
CA ILE A 112 -33.24 -20.36 22.44
C ILE A 112 -33.64 -21.63 23.18
N ASN A 113 -33.99 -21.54 24.47
CA ASN A 113 -34.31 -22.71 25.31
C ASN A 113 -33.23 -23.80 25.33
N GLY A 114 -31.97 -23.44 25.08
CA GLY A 114 -30.84 -24.37 25.00
C GLY A 114 -30.67 -25.06 23.64
N GLU A 115 -31.53 -24.80 22.67
CA GLU A 115 -31.40 -25.29 21.30
C GLU A 115 -30.62 -24.28 20.45
N GLU A 116 -29.59 -24.77 19.77
CA GLU A 116 -28.68 -23.95 18.96
C GLU A 116 -29.01 -24.11 17.47
N ASN A 117 -29.33 -23.00 16.80
CA ASN A 117 -29.74 -22.97 15.40
C ASN A 117 -28.92 -21.98 14.60
N GLU A 118 -28.42 -22.37 13.43
CA GLU A 118 -27.68 -21.47 12.52
C GLU A 118 -28.63 -20.43 11.92
N VAL A 119 -28.27 -19.16 11.99
CA VAL A 119 -29.18 -18.05 11.63
C VAL A 119 -28.67 -17.12 10.55
N ALA A 120 -27.47 -17.36 10.01
CA ALA A 120 -26.93 -16.54 8.95
C ALA A 120 -25.93 -17.29 8.08
N ASP A 121 -25.75 -16.80 6.86
CA ASP A 121 -24.67 -17.22 5.98
C ASP A 121 -23.30 -17.01 6.65
N ILE A 122 -22.33 -17.83 6.25
CA ILE A 122 -20.94 -17.72 6.67
C ILE A 122 -20.40 -16.34 6.29
N LEU A 123 -19.83 -15.65 7.29
CA LEU A 123 -19.12 -14.39 7.08
C LEU A 123 -17.62 -14.66 6.94
N GLU A 124 -17.10 -14.46 5.75
CA GLU A 124 -15.67 -14.48 5.49
C GLU A 124 -15.01 -13.15 5.87
N VAL A 125 -13.97 -13.21 6.69
CA VAL A 125 -13.22 -12.04 7.15
C VAL A 125 -11.74 -12.25 6.89
N HIS A 126 -11.15 -11.31 6.17
CA HIS A 126 -9.72 -11.32 5.85
C HIS A 126 -8.97 -10.43 6.83
N PHE A 127 -7.89 -10.93 7.42
CA PHE A 127 -7.00 -10.16 8.31
C PHE A 127 -6.50 -8.86 7.68
N ILE A 128 -6.27 -8.86 6.36
CA ILE A 128 -5.64 -7.75 5.66
C ILE A 128 -6.43 -6.44 5.76
N ARG A 129 -7.76 -6.53 5.94
CA ARG A 129 -8.64 -5.36 6.08
C ARG A 129 -8.27 -4.47 7.27
N TYR A 130 -7.61 -5.04 8.29
CA TYR A 130 -7.20 -4.30 9.48
C TYR A 130 -5.89 -3.54 9.30
N MET A 131 -5.18 -3.70 8.17
CA MET A 131 -3.87 -3.09 7.96
C MET A 131 -3.83 -1.57 8.19
N PRO A 132 -4.81 -0.76 7.72
CA PRO A 132 -4.86 0.65 8.08
C PRO A 132 -4.84 0.86 9.60
N ARG A 133 -5.70 0.15 10.34
CA ARG A 133 -5.78 0.29 11.80
C ARG A 133 -4.45 -0.10 12.48
N LEU A 134 -3.80 -1.17 12.02
CA LEU A 134 -2.52 -1.61 12.57
C LEU A 134 -1.40 -0.59 12.31
N LEU A 135 -1.35 0.01 11.13
CA LEU A 135 -0.41 1.09 10.81
C LEU A 135 -0.66 2.35 11.66
N ASN A 136 -1.92 2.72 11.89
CA ASN A 136 -2.26 3.81 12.79
C ASN A 136 -1.78 3.55 14.23
N ILE A 137 -1.86 2.31 14.73
CA ILE A 137 -1.33 1.97 16.07
C ILE A 137 0.20 2.13 16.10
N LEU A 138 0.91 1.82 15.01
CA LEU A 138 2.34 2.06 14.87
C LEU A 138 2.70 3.56 14.69
N GLY A 139 1.70 4.44 14.52
CA GLY A 139 1.92 5.86 14.22
C GLY A 139 2.27 6.13 12.74
N HIS A 140 2.13 5.13 11.87
CA HIS A 140 2.46 5.22 10.44
C HIS A 140 1.31 5.87 9.67
N THR A 141 1.25 7.19 9.71
CA THR A 141 0.10 7.97 9.24
C THR A 141 -0.02 7.95 7.71
N ASN A 142 1.09 8.04 6.98
CA ASN A 142 1.05 8.02 5.52
C ASN A 142 0.80 6.62 4.98
N GLY A 143 1.37 5.58 5.59
CA GLY A 143 1.11 4.19 5.26
C GLY A 143 -0.37 3.85 5.49
N GLU A 144 -0.93 4.28 6.62
CA GLU A 144 -2.35 4.11 6.93
C GLU A 144 -3.24 4.78 5.88
N LYS A 145 -2.97 6.05 5.56
CA LYS A 145 -3.69 6.82 4.54
C LYS A 145 -3.71 6.10 3.18
N LEU A 146 -2.57 5.59 2.72
CA LEU A 146 -2.45 4.89 1.45
C LEU A 146 -3.20 3.55 1.46
N GLN A 147 -3.12 2.80 2.56
CA GLN A 147 -3.92 1.58 2.73
C GLN A 147 -5.41 1.87 2.66
N ARG A 148 -5.90 2.93 3.32
CA ARG A 148 -7.32 3.30 3.26
C ARG A 148 -7.80 3.55 1.84
N ILE A 149 -7.02 4.25 1.03
CA ILE A 149 -7.36 4.49 -0.38
C ILE A 149 -7.57 3.16 -1.10
N TRP A 150 -6.63 2.22 -0.95
CA TRP A 150 -6.73 0.91 -1.59
C TRP A 150 -7.96 0.12 -1.16
N PHE A 151 -8.35 0.19 0.11
CA PHE A 151 -9.52 -0.52 0.63
C PHE A 151 -10.87 0.14 0.34
N THR A 152 -10.92 1.44 0.04
CA THR A 152 -12.18 2.21 0.04
C THR A 152 -12.56 2.86 -1.29
N GLU A 153 -11.63 3.07 -2.23
CA GLU A 153 -11.94 3.76 -3.49
C GLU A 153 -12.61 2.88 -4.55
N GLY A 154 -12.76 1.59 -4.29
CA GLY A 154 -13.43 0.64 -5.19
C GLY A 154 -12.50 -0.49 -5.62
N ASN A 155 -12.71 -1.02 -6.82
CA ASN A 155 -11.93 -2.12 -7.37
C ASN A 155 -11.24 -1.72 -8.67
N ASN A 156 -9.91 -1.82 -8.69
CA ASN A 156 -9.11 -1.68 -9.89
C ASN A 156 -7.89 -2.62 -9.86
N VAL A 157 -7.57 -3.20 -11.01
CA VAL A 157 -6.37 -4.03 -11.18
C VAL A 157 -5.27 -3.27 -11.90
N ASP A 158 -5.58 -2.58 -13.00
CA ASP A 158 -4.57 -1.86 -13.78
C ASP A 158 -4.44 -0.41 -13.34
N VAL A 159 -3.31 -0.09 -12.71
CA VAL A 159 -2.96 1.27 -12.25
C VAL A 159 -3.04 2.34 -13.34
N LYS A 160 -3.03 1.96 -14.62
CA LYS A 160 -3.03 2.89 -15.77
C LYS A 160 -4.40 3.45 -16.11
N ASP A 161 -5.47 2.76 -15.69
CA ASP A 161 -6.85 3.06 -16.06
C ASP A 161 -7.56 3.98 -15.06
N VAL A 162 -6.86 4.40 -14.00
CA VAL A 162 -7.40 5.22 -12.91
C VAL A 162 -6.62 6.51 -12.71
N ASP A 163 -7.30 7.50 -12.15
CA ASP A 163 -6.67 8.78 -11.81
C ASP A 163 -5.54 8.57 -10.77
N PRO A 164 -4.34 9.09 -11.03
CA PRO A 164 -3.23 8.99 -10.10
C PRO A 164 -3.44 9.86 -8.86
N LYS A 165 -2.80 9.49 -7.75
CA LYS A 165 -2.76 10.27 -6.51
C LYS A 165 -1.61 11.27 -6.55
N ILE A 166 -1.90 12.52 -6.88
CA ILE A 166 -0.91 13.61 -6.99
C ILE A 166 -0.76 14.33 -5.65
N ASP A 167 0.47 14.72 -5.31
CA ASP A 167 0.84 15.39 -4.05
C ASP A 167 0.39 14.63 -2.79
N ILE A 168 0.19 13.32 -2.91
CA ILE A 168 -0.36 12.54 -1.81
C ILE A 168 0.63 12.41 -0.64
N LEU A 169 1.93 12.50 -0.95
CA LEU A 169 3.04 12.56 -0.01
C LEU A 169 3.84 13.85 -0.26
N SER A 170 4.22 14.53 0.81
CA SER A 170 5.10 15.70 0.75
C SER A 170 6.54 15.26 0.54
N TRP A 171 7.25 15.91 -0.38
CA TRP A 171 8.69 15.73 -0.55
C TRP A 171 9.47 15.98 0.75
N ASP A 172 9.14 17.04 1.48
CA ASP A 172 9.80 17.39 2.73
C ASP A 172 9.61 16.31 3.79
N TRP A 173 8.43 15.70 3.83
CA TRP A 173 8.18 14.57 4.72
C TRP A 173 9.06 13.37 4.33
N ILE A 174 9.09 12.99 3.05
CA ILE A 174 9.90 11.86 2.55
C ILE A 174 11.39 12.05 2.93
N MET A 175 11.93 13.25 2.69
CA MET A 175 13.34 13.54 3.01
C MET A 175 13.62 13.57 4.51
N LYS A 176 12.63 13.89 5.34
CA LYS A 176 12.74 13.87 6.80
C LYS A 176 12.62 12.46 7.37
N GLU A 177 11.73 11.65 6.80
CA GLU A 177 11.41 10.31 7.31
C GLU A 177 12.50 9.28 6.97
N SER A 178 13.22 9.46 5.85
CA SER A 178 14.26 8.52 5.42
C SER A 178 15.59 9.21 5.11
N GLU A 179 16.59 8.99 5.96
CA GLU A 179 17.97 9.42 5.73
C GLU A 179 18.54 8.83 4.43
N GLN A 180 18.16 7.59 4.09
CA GLN A 180 18.56 6.96 2.83
C GLN A 180 17.99 7.73 1.64
N ALA A 181 16.70 8.06 1.66
CA ALA A 181 16.07 8.82 0.59
C ALA A 181 16.69 10.21 0.44
N GLN A 182 17.01 10.86 1.56
CA GLN A 182 17.68 12.16 1.58
C GLN A 182 19.08 12.11 0.97
N LYS A 183 19.88 11.10 1.33
CA LYS A 183 21.23 10.90 0.78
C LYS A 183 21.17 10.61 -0.72
N GLU A 184 20.29 9.70 -1.14
CA GLU A 184 20.12 9.36 -2.56
C GLU A 184 19.66 10.55 -3.39
N PHE A 185 18.78 11.40 -2.84
CA PHE A 185 18.41 12.65 -3.47
C PHE A 185 19.60 13.61 -3.59
N THR A 186 20.35 13.82 -2.51
CA THR A 186 21.51 14.73 -2.50
C THR A 186 22.54 14.33 -3.58
N ASP A 187 22.80 13.03 -3.68
CA ASP A 187 23.69 12.46 -4.70
C ASP A 187 23.11 12.61 -6.11
N LEU A 188 21.81 12.37 -6.30
CA LEU A 188 21.13 12.58 -7.57
C LEU A 188 21.20 14.05 -8.00
N ASN A 189 20.81 14.98 -7.13
CA ASN A 189 20.81 16.41 -7.40
C ASN A 189 22.21 16.89 -7.83
N THR A 190 23.22 16.58 -7.02
CA THR A 190 24.62 16.92 -7.31
C THR A 190 25.08 16.36 -8.65
N ARG A 191 24.79 15.09 -8.92
CA ARG A 191 25.15 14.43 -10.18
C ARG A 191 24.47 15.05 -11.39
N VAL A 192 23.17 15.37 -11.30
CA VAL A 192 22.41 15.99 -12.40
C VAL A 192 22.96 17.37 -12.71
N GLN A 193 23.17 18.22 -11.70
CA GLN A 193 23.74 19.55 -11.88
C GLN A 193 25.15 19.49 -12.48
N ASN A 194 26.02 18.62 -11.96
CA ASN A 194 27.38 18.45 -12.48
C ASN A 194 27.38 18.00 -13.95
N LYS A 195 26.50 17.06 -14.30
CA LYS A 195 26.37 16.55 -15.67
C LYS A 195 25.81 17.59 -16.64
N LEU A 196 24.82 18.37 -16.21
CA LEU A 196 24.29 19.47 -17.02
C LEU A 196 25.31 20.60 -17.20
N ASN A 197 26.15 20.88 -16.20
CA ASN A 197 27.23 21.87 -16.30
C ASN A 197 28.46 21.36 -17.07
N ALA A 198 28.69 20.04 -17.10
CA ALA A 198 29.84 19.46 -17.75
C ALA A 198 29.83 19.72 -19.26
N TRP A 199 30.94 20.22 -19.80
CA TRP A 199 31.08 20.47 -21.23
C TRP A 199 31.05 19.17 -22.05
N THR A 200 31.46 18.06 -21.45
CA THR A 200 31.66 16.77 -22.12
C THR A 200 30.49 15.79 -21.96
N ASP A 201 29.57 15.99 -21.01
CA ASP A 201 28.43 15.09 -20.86
C ASP A 201 27.24 15.55 -21.71
N ASN A 202 27.07 14.87 -22.85
CA ASN A 202 25.94 15.13 -23.74
C ASN A 202 24.69 14.37 -23.34
N ALA A 203 24.78 13.23 -22.62
CA ALA A 203 23.63 12.36 -22.39
C ALA A 203 22.52 13.05 -21.57
N THR A 204 22.89 13.72 -20.48
CA THR A 204 21.94 14.42 -19.62
C THR A 204 21.30 15.62 -20.34
N LYS A 205 22.12 16.37 -21.11
CA LYS A 205 21.64 17.48 -21.94
C LYS A 205 20.71 16.99 -23.04
N ASP A 206 21.04 15.87 -23.69
CA ASP A 206 20.23 15.26 -24.75
C ASP A 206 18.86 14.82 -24.24
N ASN A 207 18.75 14.33 -23.01
CA ASN A 207 17.46 14.06 -22.40
C ASN A 207 16.61 15.33 -22.23
N VAL A 208 17.21 16.44 -21.78
CA VAL A 208 16.49 17.73 -21.67
C VAL A 208 16.09 18.24 -23.07
N ARG A 209 17.00 18.19 -24.05
CA ARG A 209 16.70 18.55 -25.45
C ARG A 209 15.54 17.73 -26.02
N LYS A 210 15.53 16.42 -25.75
CA LYS A 210 14.46 15.52 -26.18
C LYS A 210 13.12 15.94 -25.62
N GLU A 211 13.04 16.25 -24.33
CA GLU A 211 11.77 16.68 -23.73
C GLU A 211 11.34 18.08 -24.22
N ILE A 212 12.27 19.01 -24.44
CA ILE A 212 11.94 20.31 -25.07
C ILE A 212 11.39 20.10 -26.49
N ARG A 213 12.05 19.28 -27.32
CA ARG A 213 11.58 18.97 -28.68
C ARG A 213 10.20 18.32 -28.65
N LYS A 214 9.94 17.45 -27.68
CA LYS A 214 8.62 16.85 -27.45
C LYS A 214 7.56 17.91 -27.08
N MET A 215 7.91 18.89 -26.24
CA MET A 215 7.03 20.02 -25.93
C MET A 215 6.72 20.86 -27.17
N VAL A 216 7.71 21.10 -28.04
CA VAL A 216 7.53 21.81 -29.32
C VAL A 216 6.59 21.04 -30.25
N VAL A 217 6.81 19.73 -30.43
CA VAL A 217 5.94 18.88 -31.25
C VAL A 217 4.49 18.88 -30.73
N ASN A 218 4.30 18.94 -29.42
CA ASN A 218 2.98 18.99 -28.79
C ASN A 218 2.38 20.41 -28.74
N GLY A 219 3.05 21.43 -29.31
CA GLY A 219 2.56 22.81 -29.34
C GLY A 219 2.59 23.54 -27.99
N LEU A 220 3.32 23.00 -26.99
CA LEU A 220 3.46 23.64 -25.68
C LEU A 220 4.54 24.72 -25.64
N VAL A 221 5.51 24.62 -26.54
CA VAL A 221 6.63 25.57 -26.67
C VAL A 221 6.78 25.94 -28.14
N THR A 222 6.93 27.23 -28.43
CA THR A 222 7.30 27.68 -29.77
C THR A 222 8.77 28.04 -29.77
N LEU A 223 9.54 27.58 -30.78
CA LEU A 223 10.95 27.96 -30.87
C LEU A 223 11.07 29.47 -31.10
N PRO A 224 12.01 30.17 -30.43
CA PRO A 224 12.24 31.58 -30.68
C PRO A 224 12.73 31.77 -32.13
N THR A 225 12.22 32.80 -32.80
CA THR A 225 12.49 33.07 -34.24
C THR A 225 13.14 34.43 -34.50
N SER A 226 13.09 35.34 -33.52
CA SER A 226 13.77 36.63 -33.59
C SER A 226 14.95 36.67 -32.62
N ASN A 227 16.00 37.40 -33.00
CA ASN A 227 17.14 37.64 -32.11
C ASN A 227 16.66 38.27 -30.80
N ASN A 228 17.17 37.76 -29.68
CA ASN A 228 16.79 38.17 -28.33
C ASN A 228 15.32 37.93 -27.95
N SER A 229 14.58 37.10 -28.70
CA SER A 229 13.32 36.57 -28.19
C SER A 229 13.58 35.43 -27.21
N THR A 230 12.84 35.47 -26.11
CA THR A 230 12.89 34.46 -25.04
C THR A 230 11.55 33.74 -24.98
N VAL A 231 11.57 32.42 -24.95
CA VAL A 231 10.37 31.58 -24.79
C VAL A 231 10.58 30.61 -23.64
N SER A 232 9.65 30.54 -22.70
CA SER A 232 9.72 29.60 -21.58
C SER A 232 9.47 28.16 -22.04
N PHE A 233 10.14 27.20 -21.40
CA PHE A 233 9.85 25.77 -21.53
C PHE A 233 9.71 25.11 -20.15
N GLY A 234 9.14 23.92 -20.15
CA GLY A 234 8.92 23.13 -18.94
C GLY A 234 7.44 23.01 -18.57
N VAL A 235 7.07 21.90 -17.93
CA VAL A 235 5.69 21.59 -17.57
C VAL A 235 5.64 21.14 -16.11
N MET A 236 4.99 21.94 -15.28
CA MET A 236 4.72 21.65 -13.86
C MET A 236 3.22 21.41 -13.59
N GLY A 237 2.41 21.39 -14.65
CA GLY A 237 0.96 21.25 -14.58
C GLY A 237 0.55 19.88 -14.02
N LYS A 238 -0.56 19.87 -13.30
CA LYS A 238 -1.12 18.69 -12.62
C LYS A 238 -2.40 18.18 -13.28
N ASN A 239 -2.72 18.66 -14.48
CA ASN A 239 -3.88 18.12 -15.19
C ASN A 239 -3.62 16.67 -15.54
N ILE A 240 -4.64 15.83 -15.42
CA ILE A 240 -4.56 14.43 -15.80
C ILE A 240 -4.70 14.33 -17.31
N VAL A 241 -3.74 13.66 -17.93
CA VAL A 241 -3.73 13.35 -19.36
C VAL A 241 -3.52 11.88 -19.59
N THR A 242 -4.04 11.38 -20.72
CA THR A 242 -3.70 10.06 -21.21
C THR A 242 -2.44 10.15 -22.08
N TYR A 243 -1.39 9.43 -21.69
CA TYR A 243 -0.16 9.33 -22.47
C TYR A 243 0.38 7.90 -22.37
N ASN A 244 0.74 7.29 -23.51
CA ASN A 244 1.18 5.89 -23.58
C ASN A 244 0.21 4.90 -22.90
N ASN A 245 -1.10 5.08 -23.11
CA ASN A 245 -2.17 4.27 -22.50
C ASN A 245 -2.11 4.28 -20.96
N GLN A 246 -1.73 5.41 -20.36
CA GLN A 246 -1.71 5.61 -18.91
C GLN A 246 -2.24 7.01 -18.60
N LEU A 247 -3.09 7.11 -17.58
CA LEU A 247 -3.43 8.38 -16.93
C LEU A 247 -2.26 8.85 -16.07
N MET A 248 -1.82 10.09 -16.27
CA MET A 248 -0.70 10.71 -15.55
C MET A 248 -0.84 12.23 -15.49
N PRO A 249 -0.24 12.91 -14.51
CA PRO A 249 -0.13 14.37 -14.54
C PRO A 249 0.70 14.85 -15.74
N ASP A 250 0.41 16.04 -16.26
CA ASP A 250 1.15 16.64 -17.38
C ASP A 250 2.68 16.63 -17.17
N PHE A 251 3.14 16.92 -15.95
CA PHE A 251 4.57 16.97 -15.64
C PHE A 251 5.27 15.61 -15.80
N GLU A 252 4.57 14.49 -15.57
CA GLU A 252 5.12 13.13 -15.72
C GLU A 252 5.40 12.81 -17.20
N LYS A 253 4.66 13.45 -18.11
CA LYS A 253 4.92 13.27 -19.54
C LYS A 253 6.30 13.83 -19.94
N TYR A 254 6.92 14.73 -19.17
CA TYR A 254 8.11 15.47 -19.59
C TYR A 254 9.29 15.43 -18.61
N TYR A 255 9.45 14.33 -17.85
CA TYR A 255 10.69 14.12 -17.09
C TYR A 255 11.86 13.78 -18.03
N SER A 256 13.05 14.28 -17.70
CA SER A 256 14.29 14.01 -18.45
C SER A 256 15.13 12.90 -17.82
N ILE A 257 14.94 12.62 -16.53
CA ILE A 257 15.72 11.60 -15.80
C ILE A 257 14.77 10.81 -14.91
N SER A 258 14.96 9.49 -14.87
CA SER A 258 14.32 8.59 -13.93
C SER A 258 15.40 7.73 -13.26
N LYS A 259 15.38 7.65 -11.93
CA LYS A 259 16.30 6.84 -11.13
C LYS A 259 15.49 6.02 -10.11
N PRO A 260 15.60 4.69 -10.09
CA PRO A 260 14.99 3.89 -9.03
C PRO A 260 15.64 4.18 -7.67
N PHE A 261 14.83 4.17 -6.61
CA PHE A 261 15.31 4.14 -5.23
C PHE A 261 16.15 2.86 -4.99
N GLY A 262 17.30 3.00 -4.32
CA GLY A 262 18.16 1.87 -3.99
C GLY A 262 19.08 1.34 -5.11
N GLY A 263 19.11 1.94 -6.32
CA GLY A 263 19.83 1.39 -7.49
C GLY A 263 20.82 2.30 -8.24
N GLU A 264 22.12 1.95 -8.17
CA GLU A 264 23.14 1.83 -9.23
C GLU A 264 24.52 1.52 -8.57
N GLY A 265 24.94 0.24 -8.52
CA GLY A 265 26.27 -0.18 -8.03
C GLY A 265 26.46 -1.71 -7.94
N VAL A 266 27.62 -2.22 -8.35
CA VAL A 266 28.00 -3.65 -8.19
C VAL A 266 28.32 -3.91 -6.72
N GLY A 267 27.57 -4.82 -6.07
CA GLY A 267 27.83 -5.27 -4.69
C GLY A 267 27.06 -4.53 -3.60
N VAL A 268 26.05 -3.72 -3.93
CA VAL A 268 25.28 -2.98 -2.94
C VAL A 268 24.01 -3.74 -2.56
N VAL A 269 23.96 -4.18 -1.30
CA VAL A 269 22.74 -4.66 -0.63
C VAL A 269 21.96 -3.44 -0.14
N THR A 270 21.40 -2.62 -1.04
CA THR A 270 20.61 -1.39 -0.72
C THR A 270 19.14 -1.49 -1.13
N ASP A 271 18.69 -2.71 -1.42
CA ASP A 271 17.28 -3.05 -1.57
C ASP A 271 16.51 -2.63 -0.30
N ILE A 272 15.20 -2.42 -0.37
CA ILE A 272 14.26 -2.28 0.78
C ILE A 272 14.64 -3.23 1.91
N GLY A 273 15.17 -4.42 1.57
CA GLY A 273 15.73 -5.38 2.51
C GLY A 273 16.76 -4.82 3.50
N PHE A 274 17.59 -3.83 3.16
CA PHE A 274 18.56 -3.19 4.07
C PHE A 274 17.88 -2.18 4.99
N HIS A 275 17.07 -1.25 4.46
CA HIS A 275 16.27 -0.32 5.26
C HIS A 275 15.38 -1.08 6.26
N TYR A 276 14.72 -2.13 5.80
CA TYR A 276 13.90 -2.98 6.66
C TYR A 276 14.75 -3.73 7.71
N LEU A 277 16.01 -4.07 7.40
CA LEU A 277 16.92 -4.73 8.36
C LEU A 277 17.49 -3.76 9.41
N THR A 278 17.73 -2.50 9.05
CA THR A 278 18.31 -1.49 9.95
C THR A 278 17.24 -0.77 10.77
N ASP A 279 16.18 -0.34 10.11
CA ASP A 279 15.20 0.61 10.66
C ASP A 279 13.84 -0.05 10.92
N GLY A 280 13.65 -1.28 10.44
CA GLY A 280 12.40 -2.02 10.58
C GLY A 280 11.33 -1.55 9.60
N LEU A 281 10.06 -1.81 9.95
CA LEU A 281 8.95 -1.19 9.24
C LEU A 281 8.69 0.17 9.88
N ASP A 282 8.92 1.24 9.14
CA ASP A 282 8.55 2.61 9.50
C ASP A 282 7.46 3.15 8.56
N ASP A 283 7.04 4.40 8.76
CA ASP A 283 6.01 5.03 7.92
C ASP A 283 6.50 5.24 6.48
N PHE A 284 7.80 5.48 6.29
CA PHE A 284 8.40 5.63 4.97
C PHE A 284 8.25 4.35 4.14
N ILE A 285 8.70 3.19 4.64
CA ILE A 285 8.60 1.92 3.93
C ILE A 285 7.15 1.44 3.81
N ALA A 286 6.32 1.71 4.82
CA ALA A 286 4.89 1.42 4.76
C ALA A 286 4.17 2.24 3.66
N SER A 287 4.69 3.43 3.35
CA SER A 287 4.15 4.32 2.33
C SER A 287 4.74 4.10 0.94
N LEU A 288 6.07 3.98 0.90
CA LEU A 288 6.92 3.99 -0.28
C LEU A 288 7.90 2.83 -0.17
N ALA A 289 7.69 1.82 -1.01
CA ALA A 289 8.59 0.67 -1.10
C ALA A 289 9.64 0.93 -2.19
N ASN A 290 9.35 0.51 -3.43
CA ASN A 290 10.25 0.66 -4.58
C ASN A 290 9.72 1.74 -5.52
N PHE A 291 10.16 2.97 -5.32
CA PHE A 291 9.75 4.12 -6.13
C PHE A 291 10.85 4.62 -7.08
N ASN A 292 10.51 5.56 -7.94
CA ASN A 292 11.46 6.24 -8.82
C ASN A 292 11.51 7.74 -8.51
N TYR A 293 12.73 8.29 -8.44
CA TYR A 293 12.96 9.72 -8.54
C TYR A 293 12.87 10.14 -9.99
N HIS A 294 12.04 11.12 -10.28
CA HIS A 294 11.96 11.76 -11.57
C HIS A 294 12.48 13.19 -11.48
N VAL A 295 13.19 13.61 -12.53
CA VAL A 295 13.69 14.98 -12.68
C VAL A 295 13.13 15.59 -13.95
N LEU A 296 12.60 16.79 -13.85
CA LEU A 296 12.20 17.64 -14.97
C LEU A 296 12.96 18.96 -14.93
N ALA A 297 13.00 19.66 -16.06
CA ALA A 297 13.67 20.94 -16.20
C ALA A 297 12.68 22.01 -16.67
N THR A 298 12.81 23.21 -16.13
CA THR A 298 12.09 24.40 -16.61
C THR A 298 13.08 25.54 -16.81
N GLY A 299 12.75 26.44 -17.74
CA GLY A 299 13.67 27.49 -18.11
C GLY A 299 13.23 28.24 -19.35
N GLU A 300 14.20 28.73 -20.08
CA GLU A 300 14.02 29.64 -21.22
C GLU A 300 14.82 29.17 -22.43
N LEU A 301 14.29 29.42 -23.62
CA LEU A 301 14.96 29.28 -24.90
C LEU A 301 15.19 30.69 -25.45
N PHE A 302 16.40 30.98 -25.91
CA PHE A 302 16.68 32.24 -26.61
C PHE A 302 17.57 32.03 -27.83
N THR A 303 17.39 32.89 -28.82
CA THR A 303 18.15 32.83 -30.08
C THR A 303 19.40 33.69 -29.98
N SER A 304 20.56 33.10 -30.25
CA SER A 304 21.84 33.79 -30.40
C SER A 304 22.41 33.53 -31.80
N GLY A 305 22.10 34.42 -32.75
CA GLY A 305 22.46 34.23 -34.15
C GLY A 305 21.64 33.09 -34.80
N ASN A 306 22.32 32.03 -35.26
CA ASN A 306 21.66 30.88 -35.92
C ASN A 306 21.43 29.69 -34.98
N SER A 307 21.67 29.84 -33.67
CA SER A 307 21.50 28.76 -32.70
C SER A 307 20.53 29.16 -31.58
N ILE A 308 19.86 28.14 -31.04
CA ILE A 308 18.95 28.28 -29.91
C ILE A 308 19.68 27.77 -28.67
N THR A 309 19.86 28.64 -27.69
CA THR A 309 20.39 28.28 -26.37
C THR A 309 19.24 27.87 -25.47
N VAL A 310 19.40 26.73 -24.79
CA VAL A 310 18.59 26.30 -23.66
C VAL A 310 19.22 26.87 -22.39
N HIS A 311 18.44 27.64 -21.64
CA HIS A 311 18.78 28.11 -20.30
C HIS A 311 17.88 27.42 -19.29
N VAL A 312 18.43 26.42 -18.59
CA VAL A 312 17.72 25.77 -17.49
C VAL A 312 17.84 26.64 -16.25
N LYS A 313 16.69 27.05 -15.70
CA LYS A 313 16.60 27.93 -14.53
C LYS A 313 16.18 27.19 -13.27
N GLN A 314 15.51 26.05 -13.42
CA GLN A 314 15.05 25.25 -12.31
C GLN A 314 14.99 23.76 -12.68
N LEU A 315 15.36 22.92 -11.72
CA LEU A 315 15.12 21.48 -11.76
C LEU A 315 13.98 21.16 -10.80
N GLY A 316 13.03 20.34 -11.25
CA GLY A 316 11.97 19.79 -10.42
C GLY A 316 12.23 18.32 -10.13
N PHE A 317 12.15 17.92 -8.87
CA PHE A 317 12.32 16.56 -8.37
C PHE A 317 11.02 16.08 -7.74
N TYR A 318 10.62 14.87 -8.06
CA TYR A 318 9.46 14.22 -7.43
C TYR A 318 9.64 12.71 -7.45
N ILE A 319 8.84 12.05 -6.64
CA ILE A 319 8.77 10.60 -6.57
C ILE A 319 7.52 10.13 -7.28
N LYS A 320 7.68 9.06 -8.08
CA LYS A 320 6.59 8.26 -8.62
C LYS A 320 6.69 6.85 -8.05
N ASP A 321 5.58 6.36 -7.51
CA ASP A 321 5.46 4.97 -7.08
C ASP A 321 4.21 4.32 -7.68
N LYS A 322 4.24 2.99 -7.76
CA LYS A 322 3.15 2.15 -8.18
C LYS A 322 2.63 1.41 -6.95
N TRP A 323 1.48 1.82 -6.46
CA TRP A 323 0.84 1.24 -5.29
C TRP A 323 -0.07 0.09 -5.72
N ASP A 324 0.51 -1.10 -5.86
CA ASP A 324 -0.22 -2.29 -6.25
C ASP A 324 0.28 -3.59 -5.59
N PHE A 325 -0.65 -4.52 -5.37
CA PHE A 325 -0.36 -5.83 -4.78
C PHE A 325 -0.42 -6.96 -5.83
N ILE A 326 0.23 -6.70 -6.95
CA ILE A 326 0.35 -7.64 -8.08
C ILE A 326 1.73 -8.29 -8.05
N ASP A 327 1.77 -9.62 -8.13
CA ASP A 327 3.05 -10.32 -8.26
C ASP A 327 3.58 -10.19 -9.70
N LYS A 328 4.90 -10.06 -9.85
CA LYS A 328 5.54 -9.95 -11.17
C LYS A 328 5.29 -11.18 -12.03
N ASP A 329 5.24 -12.34 -11.40
CA ASP A 329 4.90 -13.62 -12.01
C ASP A 329 3.87 -14.33 -11.12
N ALA A 330 2.74 -14.72 -11.72
CA ALA A 330 1.66 -15.42 -11.02
C ALA A 330 2.04 -16.87 -10.62
N THR A 331 3.11 -17.41 -11.19
CA THR A 331 3.64 -18.75 -10.89
C THR A 331 4.67 -18.75 -9.76
N GLU A 332 5.18 -17.58 -9.37
CA GLU A 332 6.14 -17.43 -8.30
C GLU A 332 5.48 -17.29 -6.92
N ALA A 333 6.28 -17.48 -5.87
CA ALA A 333 5.84 -17.22 -4.51
C ALA A 333 5.50 -15.73 -4.36
N SER A 334 4.29 -15.45 -3.88
CA SER A 334 3.81 -14.08 -3.70
C SER A 334 4.75 -13.24 -2.84
N GLN A 335 4.99 -11.99 -3.26
CA GLN A 335 5.95 -11.10 -2.61
C GLN A 335 5.64 -10.95 -1.11
N PRO A 336 6.61 -11.17 -0.22
CA PRO A 336 6.42 -10.99 1.21
C PRO A 336 6.34 -9.51 1.58
N LEU A 337 5.32 -9.16 2.36
CA LEU A 337 5.09 -7.81 2.91
C LEU A 337 5.28 -7.76 4.43
N GLY A 338 5.69 -8.89 5.03
CA GLY A 338 6.07 -8.99 6.43
C GLY A 338 5.20 -9.92 7.26
N PHE A 339 5.62 -10.10 8.50
CA PHE A 339 4.96 -10.84 9.55
C PHE A 339 4.44 -9.86 10.59
N TRP A 340 3.14 -9.95 10.87
CA TRP A 340 2.43 -9.00 11.73
C TRP A 340 1.88 -9.72 12.96
N LYS A 341 2.10 -9.17 14.15
CA LYS A 341 1.60 -9.71 15.41
C LYS A 341 0.89 -8.62 16.19
N ILE A 342 -0.31 -8.95 16.65
CA ILE A 342 -1.05 -8.15 17.62
C ILE A 342 -0.67 -8.66 19.01
N VAL A 343 0.14 -7.88 19.72
CA VAL A 343 0.58 -8.21 21.09
C VAL A 343 -0.57 -7.95 22.05
N ASP A 344 -1.16 -6.77 21.94
CA ASP A 344 -2.35 -6.31 22.66
C ASP A 344 -3.06 -5.23 21.80
N PRO A 345 -4.25 -4.70 22.20
CA PRO A 345 -4.98 -3.72 21.41
C PRO A 345 -4.24 -2.41 21.09
N ASN A 346 -3.12 -2.09 21.76
CA ASN A 346 -2.36 -0.88 21.50
C ASN A 346 -0.92 -1.15 21.07
N THR A 347 -0.53 -2.42 20.93
CA THR A 347 0.86 -2.81 20.64
C THR A 347 0.91 -3.81 19.48
N ILE A 348 1.56 -3.40 18.39
CA ILE A 348 1.76 -4.21 17.18
C ILE A 348 3.26 -4.45 16.97
N GLU A 349 3.61 -5.65 16.52
CA GLU A 349 4.95 -5.96 16.01
C GLU A 349 4.87 -6.32 14.52
N ALA A 350 5.65 -5.64 13.69
CA ALA A 350 5.83 -5.96 12.27
C ALA A 350 7.30 -6.31 11.98
N LYS A 351 7.55 -7.46 11.34
CA LYS A 351 8.91 -7.98 11.10
C LYS A 351 9.04 -8.54 9.68
N ARG A 352 10.23 -8.45 9.09
CA ARG A 352 10.51 -9.04 7.77
C ARG A 352 10.44 -10.56 7.81
N THR A 353 10.94 -11.10 8.91
CA THR A 353 11.01 -12.53 9.20
C THR A 353 10.57 -12.77 10.63
N ALA A 354 9.76 -13.80 10.87
CA ALA A 354 9.37 -14.21 12.21
C ALA A 354 10.08 -15.51 12.61
N VAL A 355 10.65 -15.52 13.82
CA VAL A 355 11.25 -16.71 14.46
C VAL A 355 10.15 -17.62 15.02
N VAL A 356 9.08 -17.04 15.57
CA VAL A 356 7.96 -17.76 16.21
C VAL A 356 6.69 -17.54 15.38
N ARG A 357 6.55 -18.25 14.25
CA ARG A 357 5.55 -17.89 13.23
C ARG A 357 4.09 -18.09 13.66
N ASN A 358 3.81 -18.96 14.63
CA ASN A 358 2.44 -19.24 15.13
C ASN A 358 1.79 -18.08 15.92
N GLN A 359 2.51 -16.97 16.12
CA GLN A 359 1.98 -15.74 16.72
C GLN A 359 1.81 -14.61 15.71
N TYR A 360 2.24 -14.82 14.46
CA TYR A 360 2.23 -13.81 13.42
C TYR A 360 1.32 -14.21 12.27
N TYR A 361 0.68 -13.22 11.68
CA TYR A 361 0.09 -13.29 10.35
C TYR A 361 1.18 -13.07 9.32
N ARG A 362 1.28 -13.93 8.31
CA ARG A 362 2.13 -13.67 7.15
C ARG A 362 1.33 -12.89 6.12
N VAL A 363 1.78 -11.68 5.82
CA VAL A 363 1.18 -10.82 4.81
C VAL A 363 2.02 -10.87 3.54
N VAL A 364 1.36 -11.07 2.41
CA VAL A 364 1.95 -11.17 1.07
C VAL A 364 1.03 -10.46 0.07
N ASN A 365 1.47 -10.17 -1.15
CA ASN A 365 0.58 -9.60 -2.16
C ASN A 365 -0.71 -10.42 -2.35
N LYS A 366 -0.62 -11.76 -2.27
CA LYS A 366 -1.78 -12.66 -2.38
C LYS A 366 -2.86 -12.36 -1.33
N THR A 367 -2.53 -11.95 -0.10
CA THR A 367 -3.56 -11.66 0.91
C THR A 367 -4.43 -10.47 0.52
N TYR A 368 -3.86 -9.48 -0.18
CA TYR A 368 -4.64 -8.37 -0.76
C TYR A 368 -5.48 -8.83 -1.95
N ARG A 369 -4.94 -9.68 -2.82
CA ARG A 369 -5.69 -10.19 -3.96
C ARG A 369 -6.86 -11.07 -3.53
N ASP A 370 -6.67 -11.92 -2.54
CA ASP A 370 -7.73 -12.77 -1.97
C ASP A 370 -8.87 -11.89 -1.40
N TYR A 371 -8.52 -10.79 -0.73
CA TYR A 371 -9.51 -9.81 -0.28
C TYR A 371 -10.26 -9.18 -1.46
N ARG A 372 -9.54 -8.76 -2.50
CA ARG A 372 -10.17 -8.18 -3.70
C ARG A 372 -11.11 -9.12 -4.40
N ASP A 373 -10.72 -10.38 -4.57
CA ASP A 373 -11.53 -11.39 -5.24
C ASP A 373 -12.80 -11.70 -4.42
N ALA A 374 -12.70 -11.72 -3.09
CA ALA A 374 -13.83 -12.01 -2.20
C ALA A 374 -14.81 -10.82 -2.04
N HIS A 375 -14.29 -9.59 -2.03
CA HIS A 375 -15.09 -8.41 -1.68
C HIS A 375 -15.36 -7.46 -2.85
N ASN A 376 -14.76 -7.70 -4.03
CA ASN A 376 -14.79 -6.77 -5.15
C ASN A 376 -14.31 -5.37 -4.73
N MET A 377 -13.24 -5.31 -3.93
CA MET A 377 -12.64 -4.09 -3.38
C MET A 377 -11.11 -4.21 -3.39
N GLY A 378 -10.39 -3.17 -3.77
CA GLY A 378 -8.94 -3.19 -3.88
C GLY A 378 -8.49 -2.32 -5.05
N TYR A 379 -7.94 -1.16 -4.74
CA TYR A 379 -7.74 -0.09 -5.72
C TYR A 379 -6.26 0.16 -5.97
N ASN A 380 -5.72 -0.42 -7.05
CA ASN A 380 -4.34 -0.18 -7.46
C ASN A 380 -4.22 1.21 -8.14
N TYR A 381 -3.19 2.00 -7.82
CA TYR A 381 -2.98 3.34 -8.42
C TYR A 381 -1.50 3.74 -8.53
N PHE A 382 -1.21 4.72 -9.39
CA PHE A 382 0.04 5.49 -9.31
C PHE A 382 -0.07 6.60 -8.28
N LEU A 383 1.02 6.86 -7.57
CA LEU A 383 1.15 8.03 -6.71
C LEU A 383 2.34 8.89 -7.09
N TYR A 384 2.21 10.18 -6.78
CA TYR A 384 3.23 11.19 -6.99
C TYR A 384 3.41 12.03 -5.73
N SER A 385 4.66 12.29 -5.36
CA SER A 385 4.96 13.28 -4.32
C SER A 385 4.69 14.70 -4.81
N THR A 386 4.73 15.67 -3.90
CA THR A 386 4.93 17.07 -4.30
C THR A 386 6.24 17.22 -5.07
N ILE A 387 6.31 18.21 -5.96
CA ILE A 387 7.53 18.57 -6.69
C ILE A 387 8.39 19.49 -5.81
N HIS A 388 9.62 19.06 -5.52
CA HIS A 388 10.67 19.89 -4.95
C HIS A 388 11.45 20.59 -6.05
N THR A 389 11.86 21.83 -5.83
CA THR A 389 12.53 22.62 -6.86
C THR A 389 13.88 23.14 -6.42
N GLU A 390 14.86 23.02 -7.30
CA GLU A 390 16.21 23.59 -7.13
C GLU A 390 16.46 24.63 -8.22
N SER A 391 16.84 25.84 -7.81
CA SER A 391 17.27 26.88 -8.75
C SER A 391 18.65 26.54 -9.30
N VAL A 392 18.79 26.64 -10.62
CA VAL A 392 20.05 26.38 -11.33
C VAL A 392 20.29 27.45 -12.38
N ASP A 393 21.52 27.56 -12.86
CA ASP A 393 21.90 28.48 -13.93
C ASP A 393 22.78 27.72 -14.92
N ILE A 394 22.15 27.07 -15.91
CA ILE A 394 22.83 26.17 -16.83
C ILE A 394 22.43 26.47 -18.27
N GLU A 395 23.44 26.67 -19.12
CA GLU A 395 23.25 26.92 -20.54
C GLU A 395 23.88 25.86 -21.43
N PHE A 396 23.16 25.45 -22.47
CA PHE A 396 23.69 24.61 -23.55
C PHE A 396 22.87 24.80 -24.82
N GLN A 397 23.41 24.41 -25.97
CA GLN A 397 22.69 24.52 -27.25
C GLN A 397 21.59 23.46 -27.36
N LEU A 398 20.41 23.83 -27.89
CA LEU A 398 19.24 22.97 -28.08
C LEU A 398 19.48 21.81 -29.07
#